data_AF-A0A438GUL5-F1
#
_entry.id   AF-A0A438GUL5-F1
#
_cell.length_a   1.000
_cell.length_b   1.000
_cell.length_c   1.000
_cell.angle_alpha   90.00
_cell.angle_beta   90.00
_cell.angle_gamma   90.00
#
_symmetry.space_group_name_H-M   'P 1'
#
loop_
_entity.id
_entity.type
_entity.pdbx_description
1 polymer ?
#
loop_
_entity_poly.entity_id
_entity_poly.type
_entity_poly.pdbx_seq_one_letter_code
_entity_poly.pdbx_strand_id
1 'polypeptide(L)'
;MLDGVLSDCMYNAGWTEDIRKIVDHLHCQYPEAPLFAVGTSIGANVLVKYLGEDGVNIPLVGAAAICSTWDLLICDRFINRKLVQKFYDKALTIGLQGYAQLSSCRHQPILSRLADWEGIKKSRSVRDFDNYATRLVGKYETVDTYYRRCSSASFVGNVSVPLLCISTLDDPVCTREAIPWDECNPFILLEVENLHQEAIGVIILIT
;
A
#
# COMPACT_ATOMS: atom_id res chain seq x y z
N MET A 1 4.69 23.48 1.91
CA MET A 1 4.76 23.48 3.39
C MET A 1 4.59 22.05 3.92
N LEU A 2 5.32 21.08 3.34
CA LEU A 2 5.41 19.67 3.79
C LEU A 2 6.86 19.15 3.68
N ASP A 3 7.81 20.05 3.38
CA ASP A 3 9.22 19.70 3.23
C ASP A 3 9.76 19.28 4.60
N GLY A 4 10.09 17.98 4.74
CA GLY A 4 10.58 17.37 5.98
C GLY A 4 9.59 16.50 6.76
N VAL A 5 8.32 16.39 6.32
CA VAL A 5 7.33 15.50 6.99
C VAL A 5 7.42 14.06 6.48
N LEU A 6 7.72 13.89 5.19
CA LEU A 6 7.89 12.60 4.54
C LEU A 6 9.32 12.08 4.71
N SER A 7 9.48 10.78 4.94
CA SER A 7 10.78 10.12 4.94
C SER A 7 11.44 10.22 3.56
N ASP A 8 12.77 10.17 3.53
CA ASP A 8 13.57 9.93 2.32
C ASP A 8 13.41 8.48 1.79
N CYS A 9 12.50 7.70 2.37
CA CYS A 9 12.19 6.35 1.93
C CYS A 9 11.41 6.36 0.61
N MET A 10 11.89 5.54 -0.32
CA MET A 10 11.17 5.21 -1.54
C MET A 10 9.86 4.48 -1.27
N TYR A 11 9.09 4.29 -2.35
CA TYR A 11 8.10 3.22 -2.49
C TYR A 11 8.40 2.02 -1.57
N ASN A 12 7.51 1.82 -0.60
CA ASN A 12 7.57 0.72 0.35
C ASN A 12 6.15 0.42 0.83
N ALA A 13 5.73 -0.82 0.64
CA ALA A 13 4.36 -1.26 0.90
C ALA A 13 3.98 -1.29 2.38
N GLY A 14 4.93 -1.17 3.31
CA GLY A 14 4.67 -1.24 4.75
C GLY A 14 5.30 -0.12 5.57
N TRP A 15 5.72 0.97 4.93
CA TRP A 15 6.28 2.12 5.62
C TRP A 15 5.15 3.01 6.18
N THR A 16 4.77 2.77 7.42
CA THR A 16 3.65 3.46 8.10
C THR A 16 4.07 4.76 8.79
N GLU A 17 5.37 5.04 8.86
CA GLU A 17 5.88 6.20 9.58
C GLU A 17 5.51 7.53 8.93
N ASP A 18 5.42 7.56 7.59
CA ASP A 18 5.05 8.78 6.87
C ASP A 18 3.60 9.16 7.11
N ILE A 19 2.69 8.17 7.05
CA ILE A 19 1.28 8.42 7.36
C ILE A 19 1.10 8.80 8.83
N ARG A 20 1.82 8.15 9.76
CA ARG A 20 1.79 8.52 11.19
C ARG A 20 2.18 9.98 11.39
N LYS A 21 3.30 10.42 10.83
CA LYS A 21 3.75 11.82 10.92
C LYS A 21 2.78 12.81 10.30
N ILE A 22 2.19 12.48 9.15
CA ILE A 22 1.20 13.35 8.50
C ILE A 22 -0.04 13.49 9.37
N VAL A 23 -0.57 12.37 9.86
CA VAL A 23 -1.76 12.33 10.71
C VAL A 23 -1.51 13.09 12.00
N ASP A 24 -0.40 12.86 12.69
CA ASP A 24 -0.01 13.58 13.91
C ASP A 24 0.16 15.08 13.66
N HIS A 25 0.81 15.46 12.56
CA HIS A 25 0.98 16.86 12.18
C HIS A 25 -0.38 17.54 11.95
N LEU A 26 -1.28 16.92 11.18
CA LEU A 26 -2.60 17.47 10.89
C LEU A 26 -3.44 17.57 12.17
N HIS A 27 -3.38 16.56 13.04
CA HIS A 27 -4.10 16.58 14.32
C HIS A 27 -3.58 17.68 15.24
N CYS A 28 -2.26 17.91 15.28
CA CYS A 28 -1.67 19.00 16.06
C CYS A 28 -2.04 20.38 15.51
N GLN A 29 -2.14 20.54 14.19
CA GLN A 29 -2.52 21.82 13.57
C GLN A 29 -4.03 22.11 13.70
N TYR A 30 -4.86 21.07 13.66
CA TYR A 30 -6.32 21.17 13.67
C TYR A 30 -6.94 20.17 14.66
N PRO A 31 -6.76 20.36 15.99
CA PRO A 31 -7.14 19.37 17.01
C PRO A 31 -8.63 19.05 17.06
N GLU A 32 -9.49 20.02 16.70
CA GLU A 32 -10.94 19.87 16.72
C GLU A 32 -11.51 19.38 15.37
N ALA A 33 -10.70 19.31 14.32
CA ALA A 33 -11.18 18.89 13.01
C ALA A 33 -11.24 17.36 12.92
N PRO A 34 -12.37 16.76 12.50
CA PRO A 34 -12.42 15.33 12.26
C PRO A 34 -11.52 14.97 11.08
N LEU A 35 -10.58 14.05 11.30
CA LEU A 35 -9.66 13.58 10.28
C LEU A 35 -10.10 12.23 9.71
N PHE A 36 -10.05 12.12 8.38
CA PHE A 36 -10.31 10.90 7.64
C PHE A 36 -9.12 10.59 6.73
N ALA A 37 -8.86 9.31 6.51
CA ALA A 37 -7.80 8.86 5.60
C ALA A 37 -8.36 7.96 4.50
N VAL A 38 -7.90 8.16 3.27
CA VAL A 38 -8.26 7.30 2.13
C VAL A 38 -6.99 6.78 1.48
N GLY A 39 -6.91 5.45 1.33
CA GLY A 39 -5.81 4.77 0.66
C GLY A 39 -6.31 3.96 -0.51
N THR A 40 -5.53 3.91 -1.59
CA THR A 40 -5.81 3.11 -2.79
C THR A 40 -4.67 2.16 -3.09
N SER A 41 -4.96 0.91 -3.48
CA SER A 41 -3.96 -0.09 -3.87
C SER A 41 -2.88 -0.26 -2.78
N ILE A 42 -1.61 -0.03 -3.11
CA ILE A 42 -0.51 -0.09 -2.14
C ILE A 42 -0.68 0.91 -0.98
N GLY A 43 -1.28 2.08 -1.24
CA GLY A 43 -1.58 3.07 -0.21
C GLY A 43 -2.69 2.61 0.72
N ALA A 44 -3.64 1.82 0.23
CA ALA A 44 -4.65 1.16 1.07
C ALA A 44 -4.00 0.12 1.99
N ASN A 45 -3.03 -0.65 1.48
CA ASN A 45 -2.27 -1.59 2.29
C ASN A 45 -1.47 -0.88 3.40
N VAL A 46 -0.76 0.20 3.07
CA VAL A 46 -0.04 1.01 4.08
C VAL A 46 -1.00 1.59 5.11
N LEU A 47 -2.15 2.13 4.67
CA LEU A 47 -3.17 2.69 5.56
C LEU A 47 -3.70 1.63 6.53
N VAL A 48 -4.15 0.47 6.04
CA VAL A 48 -4.68 -0.59 6.92
C VAL A 48 -3.60 -1.10 7.88
N LYS A 49 -2.37 -1.27 7.39
CA LYS A 49 -1.25 -1.65 8.25
C LYS A 49 -1.03 -0.61 9.36
N TYR A 50 -1.01 0.68 9.04
CA TYR A 50 -0.93 1.76 10.03
C TYR A 50 -2.07 1.67 11.05
N LEU A 51 -3.31 1.49 10.58
CA LEU A 51 -4.48 1.38 11.43
C LEU A 51 -4.41 0.19 12.42
N GLY A 52 -3.88 -0.95 11.97
CA GLY A 52 -3.72 -2.12 12.81
C GLY A 52 -2.47 -2.12 13.70
N GLU A 53 -1.41 -1.37 13.34
CA GLU A 53 -0.23 -1.19 14.18
C GLU A 53 -0.51 -0.25 15.37
N ASP A 54 -1.21 0.86 15.13
CA ASP A 54 -1.44 1.89 16.16
C ASP A 54 -2.72 1.64 16.97
N GLY A 55 -3.65 0.86 16.42
CA GLY A 55 -4.86 0.41 17.10
C GLY A 55 -5.67 1.60 17.62
N VAL A 56 -5.81 1.70 18.95
CA VAL A 56 -6.65 2.72 19.63
C VAL A 56 -6.03 4.11 19.70
N ASN A 57 -4.75 4.28 19.34
CA ASN A 57 -4.03 5.54 19.50
C ASN A 57 -4.06 6.42 18.23
N ILE A 58 -5.08 6.27 17.40
CA ILE A 58 -5.12 6.88 16.07
C ILE A 58 -6.05 8.08 16.09
N PRO A 59 -5.58 9.30 15.75
CA PRO A 59 -6.41 10.49 15.73
C PRO A 59 -7.19 10.62 14.40
N LEU A 60 -7.85 9.52 14.00
CA LEU A 60 -8.73 9.47 12.83
C LEU A 60 -10.14 9.06 13.26
N VAL A 61 -11.14 9.71 12.69
CA VAL A 61 -12.55 9.38 12.92
C VAL A 61 -12.99 8.19 12.07
N GLY A 62 -12.33 7.98 10.93
CA GLY A 62 -12.56 6.83 10.07
C GLY A 62 -11.63 6.82 8.86
N ALA A 63 -11.73 5.76 8.07
CA ALA A 63 -10.88 5.56 6.91
C ALA A 63 -11.57 4.77 5.78
N ALA A 64 -11.02 4.88 4.57
CA ALA A 64 -11.40 4.04 3.44
C ALA A 64 -10.16 3.43 2.75
N ALA A 65 -10.22 2.12 2.50
CA ALA A 65 -9.19 1.33 1.82
C ALA A 65 -9.77 0.74 0.53
N ILE A 66 -9.27 1.21 -0.62
CA ILE A 66 -9.82 0.85 -1.94
C ILE A 66 -8.81 -0.02 -2.69
N CYS A 67 -9.26 -1.19 -3.14
CA CYS A 67 -8.49 -2.20 -3.87
C CYS A 67 -7.16 -2.54 -3.18
N SER A 68 -7.17 -2.80 -1.86
CA SER A 68 -5.95 -3.07 -1.10
C SER A 68 -5.24 -4.34 -1.57
N THR A 69 -3.90 -4.28 -1.64
CA THR A 69 -3.03 -5.45 -1.86
C THR A 69 -2.83 -6.21 -0.55
N TRP A 70 -3.93 -6.64 0.07
CA TRP A 70 -4.05 -7.23 1.40
C TRP A 70 -2.91 -8.16 1.82
N ASP A 71 -2.58 -9.12 0.94
CA ASP A 71 -1.41 -9.99 1.03
C ASP A 71 -0.53 -9.79 -0.22
N LEU A 72 0.61 -9.17 0.00
CA LEU A 72 1.56 -8.80 -1.06
C LEU A 72 2.18 -10.03 -1.74
N LEU A 73 2.40 -11.12 -0.98
CA LEU A 73 3.00 -12.34 -1.52
C LEU A 73 2.01 -13.10 -2.40
N ILE A 74 0.74 -13.13 -2.02
CA ILE A 74 -0.34 -13.70 -2.83
C ILE A 74 -0.53 -12.86 -4.10
N CYS A 75 -0.57 -11.52 -3.97
CA CYS A 75 -0.69 -10.61 -5.12
C CYS A 75 0.48 -10.74 -6.10
N ASP A 76 1.72 -10.82 -5.62
CA ASP A 76 2.92 -11.05 -6.42
C ASP A 76 2.84 -12.36 -7.23
N ARG A 77 2.39 -13.45 -6.59
CA ARG A 77 2.19 -14.72 -7.30
C ARG A 77 1.05 -14.62 -8.30
N PHE A 78 -0.02 -13.89 -7.98
CA PHE A 78 -1.20 -13.74 -8.83
C PHE A 78 -0.92 -12.93 -10.09
N ILE A 79 -0.22 -11.80 -9.97
CA ILE A 79 0.04 -10.91 -11.11
C ILE A 79 0.91 -11.57 -12.20
N ASN A 80 1.60 -12.66 -11.84
CA ASN A 80 2.42 -13.46 -12.74
C ASN A 80 1.68 -14.61 -13.44
N ARG A 81 0.38 -14.86 -13.17
CA ARG A 81 -0.33 -16.07 -13.66
C ARG A 81 -0.77 -15.97 -15.13
N LYS A 82 -1.41 -14.88 -15.54
CA LYS A 82 -2.00 -14.71 -16.88
C LYS A 82 -1.28 -13.61 -17.67
N LEU A 83 -1.42 -13.65 -19.00
CA LEU A 83 -0.83 -12.63 -19.89
C LEU A 83 -1.29 -11.21 -19.55
N VAL A 84 -2.60 -11.01 -19.34
CA VAL A 84 -3.16 -9.71 -18.95
C VAL A 84 -2.49 -9.17 -17.68
N GLN A 85 -2.31 -10.01 -16.67
CA GLN A 85 -1.70 -9.63 -15.41
C GLN A 85 -0.21 -9.31 -15.56
N LYS A 86 0.52 -10.08 -16.38
CA LYS A 86 1.91 -9.77 -16.74
C LYS A 86 2.06 -8.43 -17.47
N PHE A 87 1.04 -7.98 -18.21
CA PHE A 87 1.04 -6.62 -18.76
C PHE A 87 0.95 -5.57 -17.66
N TYR A 88 0.09 -5.78 -16.64
CA TYR A 88 0.03 -4.89 -15.46
C TYR A 88 1.34 -4.91 -14.67
N ASP A 89 1.92 -6.08 -14.39
CA ASP A 89 3.21 -6.22 -13.70
C ASP A 89 4.31 -5.41 -14.41
N LYS A 90 4.41 -5.57 -15.74
CA LYS A 90 5.36 -4.81 -16.55
C LYS A 90 5.11 -3.31 -16.49
N ALA A 91 3.85 -2.88 -16.59
CA ALA A 91 3.51 -1.45 -16.53
C ALA A 91 3.86 -0.83 -15.17
N LEU A 92 3.54 -1.53 -14.07
CA LEU A 92 3.90 -1.14 -12.71
C LEU A 92 5.43 -1.09 -12.54
N THR A 93 6.15 -2.10 -13.05
CA THR A 93 7.61 -2.14 -13.01
C THR A 93 8.24 -0.93 -13.69
N ILE A 94 7.75 -0.56 -14.88
CA ILE A 94 8.23 0.62 -15.62
C ILE A 94 7.97 1.90 -14.81
N GLY A 95 6.80 2.02 -14.19
CA GLY A 95 6.46 3.14 -13.30
C GLY A 95 7.43 3.24 -12.11
N LEU A 96 7.70 2.12 -11.44
CA LEU A 96 8.64 2.04 -10.31
C LEU A 96 10.07 2.38 -10.71
N GLN A 97 10.54 1.91 -11.88
CA GLN A 97 11.83 2.29 -12.44
C GLN A 97 11.93 3.80 -12.70
N GLY A 98 10.88 4.39 -13.29
CA GLY A 98 10.80 5.83 -13.52
C GLY A 98 10.82 6.63 -12.22
N TYR A 99 10.06 6.19 -11.21
CA TYR A 99 10.07 6.80 -9.88
C TYR A 99 11.46 6.74 -9.24
N ALA A 100 12.12 5.58 -9.27
CA ALA A 100 13.46 5.43 -8.73
C ALA A 100 14.48 6.35 -9.41
N GLN A 101 14.41 6.47 -10.74
CA GLN A 101 15.27 7.39 -11.51
C GLN A 101 15.05 8.85 -11.10
N LEU A 102 13.80 9.29 -10.97
CA LEU A 102 13.47 10.65 -10.52
C LEU A 102 14.02 10.91 -9.11
N SER A 103 13.84 9.96 -8.19
CA SER A 103 14.35 10.06 -6.81
C SER A 103 15.88 10.10 -6.76
N SER A 104 16.56 9.38 -7.65
CA SER A 104 18.02 9.47 -7.82
C SER A 104 18.46 10.87 -8.25
N CYS A 105 17.78 11.47 -9.23
CA CYS A 105 18.09 12.81 -9.74
C CYS A 105 17.90 13.91 -8.67
N ARG A 106 16.97 13.71 -7.74
CA ARG A 106 16.70 14.64 -6.63
C ARG A 106 17.66 14.48 -5.46
N HIS A 107 18.76 13.73 -5.62
CA HIS A 107 19.79 13.50 -4.61
C HIS A 107 19.27 12.86 -3.32
N GLN A 108 18.25 11.98 -3.37
CA GLN A 108 17.90 11.17 -2.20
C GLN A 108 19.08 10.24 -1.85
N PRO A 109 19.81 10.49 -0.74
CA PRO A 109 21.11 9.84 -0.50
C PRO A 109 20.95 8.36 -0.14
N ILE A 110 19.84 8.01 0.50
CA ILE A 110 19.57 6.66 1.01
C ILE A 110 19.36 5.70 -0.15
N LEU A 111 18.46 6.05 -1.07
CA LEU A 111 18.19 5.26 -2.27
C LEU A 111 19.46 5.09 -3.13
N SER A 112 20.14 6.21 -3.39
CA SER A 112 21.34 6.22 -4.24
C SER A 112 22.46 5.33 -3.70
N ARG A 113 22.53 5.14 -2.38
CA ARG A 113 23.57 4.35 -1.71
C ARG A 113 23.21 2.88 -1.48
N LEU A 114 21.95 2.57 -1.19
CA LEU A 114 21.55 1.24 -0.72
C LEU A 114 20.97 0.33 -1.81
N ALA A 115 20.44 0.89 -2.89
CA ALA A 115 19.81 0.10 -3.93
C ALA A 115 20.80 -0.41 -5.00
N ASP A 116 20.46 -1.53 -5.63
CA ASP A 116 21.16 -2.06 -6.81
C ASP A 116 20.58 -1.42 -8.08
N TRP A 117 21.20 -0.33 -8.53
CA TRP A 117 20.75 0.43 -9.70
C TRP A 117 20.79 -0.34 -11.01
N GLU A 118 21.75 -1.25 -11.19
CA GLU A 118 21.83 -2.06 -12.39
C GLU A 118 20.74 -3.13 -12.40
N GLY A 119 20.44 -3.71 -11.23
CA GLY A 119 19.28 -4.57 -11.01
C GLY A 119 17.95 -3.85 -11.26
N ILE A 120 17.78 -2.63 -10.73
CA ILE A 120 16.59 -1.80 -10.95
C ILE A 120 16.34 -1.59 -12.44
N LYS A 121 17.35 -1.14 -13.21
CA LYS A 121 17.20 -0.88 -14.66
C LYS A 121 16.85 -2.14 -15.46
N LYS A 122 17.27 -3.33 -14.99
CA LYS A 122 17.03 -4.62 -15.65
C LYS A 122 15.77 -5.34 -15.17
N SER A 123 15.11 -4.80 -14.15
CA SER A 123 13.90 -5.39 -13.55
C SER A 123 12.80 -5.56 -14.60
N ARG A 124 12.16 -6.73 -14.61
CA ARG A 124 11.09 -7.07 -15.56
C ARG A 124 9.74 -7.27 -14.89
N SER A 125 9.74 -7.36 -13.57
CA SER A 125 8.58 -7.51 -12.69
C SER A 125 8.71 -6.58 -11.48
N VAL A 126 7.60 -6.32 -10.81
CA VAL A 126 7.58 -5.57 -9.54
C VAL A 126 8.43 -6.31 -8.50
N ARG A 127 8.40 -7.64 -8.52
CA ARG A 127 9.24 -8.49 -7.66
C ARG A 127 10.73 -8.29 -7.88
N ASP A 128 11.17 -8.18 -9.14
CA ASP A 128 12.57 -7.88 -9.45
C ASP A 128 12.94 -6.51 -8.87
N PHE A 129 12.09 -5.50 -9.11
CA PHE A 129 12.30 -4.17 -8.59
C PHE A 129 12.41 -4.18 -7.06
N ASP A 130 11.47 -4.85 -6.37
CA ASP A 130 11.49 -4.96 -4.92
C ASP A 130 12.72 -5.70 -4.41
N ASN A 131 13.20 -6.71 -5.12
CA ASN A 131 14.42 -7.44 -4.77
C ASN A 131 15.69 -6.57 -4.87
N TYR A 132 15.78 -5.71 -5.89
CA TYR A 132 16.93 -4.86 -6.15
C TYR A 132 16.87 -3.47 -5.48
N ALA A 133 15.67 -2.99 -5.14
CA ALA A 133 15.46 -1.70 -4.49
C ALA A 133 14.89 -1.86 -3.08
N THR A 134 13.60 -2.16 -2.99
CA THR A 134 12.80 -2.04 -1.76
C THR A 134 13.32 -2.90 -0.61
N ARG A 135 13.69 -4.16 -0.91
CA ARG A 135 14.30 -5.09 0.04
C ARG A 135 15.59 -4.52 0.62
N LEU A 136 16.47 -3.99 -0.23
CA LEU A 136 17.79 -3.49 0.19
C LEU A 136 17.66 -2.20 1.01
N VAL A 137 16.85 -1.25 0.53
CA VAL A 137 16.58 0.02 1.22
C VAL A 137 15.90 -0.24 2.58
N GLY A 138 14.90 -1.14 2.60
CA GLY A 138 14.21 -1.56 3.81
C GLY A 138 14.96 -2.56 4.68
N LYS A 139 16.17 -2.99 4.28
CA LYS A 139 17.02 -3.96 4.98
C LYS A 139 16.32 -5.29 5.32
N TYR A 140 15.45 -5.75 4.43
CA TYR A 140 14.81 -7.06 4.54
C TYR A 140 15.75 -8.16 4.05
N GLU A 141 15.69 -9.33 4.68
CA GLU A 141 16.57 -10.46 4.37
C GLU A 141 16.25 -11.05 2.99
N THR A 142 14.96 -11.11 2.64
CA THR A 142 14.46 -11.56 1.35
C THR A 142 13.26 -10.72 0.90
N VAL A 143 12.94 -10.75 -0.39
CA VAL A 143 11.73 -10.09 -0.91
C VAL A 143 10.44 -10.71 -0.33
N ASP A 144 10.44 -12.02 -0.07
CA ASP A 144 9.32 -12.68 0.60
C ASP A 144 9.17 -12.21 2.05
N THR A 145 10.27 -11.97 2.76
CA THR A 145 10.22 -11.40 4.12
C THR A 145 9.62 -10.00 4.09
N TYR A 146 10.03 -9.18 3.12
CA TYR A 146 9.43 -7.87 2.89
C TYR A 146 7.91 -7.98 2.67
N TYR A 147 7.46 -8.82 1.75
CA TYR A 147 6.02 -9.00 1.48
C TYR A 147 5.24 -9.48 2.70
N ARG A 148 5.75 -10.47 3.45
CA ARG A 148 5.08 -10.95 4.67
C ARG A 148 4.99 -9.87 5.75
N ARG A 149 6.06 -9.12 5.99
CA ARG A 149 6.08 -8.06 7.03
C ARG A 149 5.25 -6.84 6.66
N CYS A 150 5.03 -6.60 5.37
CA CYS A 150 4.32 -5.42 4.89
C CYS A 150 2.85 -5.70 4.53
N SER A 151 2.39 -6.95 4.51
CA SER A 151 1.01 -7.30 4.16
C SER A 151 0.03 -6.85 5.25
N SER A 152 -0.97 -6.07 4.86
CA SER A 152 -1.98 -5.51 5.77
C SER A 152 -2.96 -6.53 6.35
N ALA A 153 -3.15 -7.68 5.69
CA ALA A 153 -4.00 -8.76 6.17
C ALA A 153 -3.63 -9.20 7.61
N SER A 154 -2.34 -9.19 7.97
CA SER A 154 -1.88 -9.55 9.32
C SER A 154 -2.24 -8.53 10.41
N PHE A 155 -2.66 -7.32 10.03
CA PHE A 155 -2.91 -6.20 10.94
C PHE A 155 -4.39 -5.83 11.01
N VAL A 156 -5.20 -6.30 10.04
CA VAL A 156 -6.62 -5.93 9.89
C VAL A 156 -7.44 -6.19 11.16
N GLY A 157 -7.16 -7.28 11.89
CA GLY A 157 -7.86 -7.63 13.12
C GLY A 157 -7.70 -6.62 14.26
N ASN A 158 -6.66 -5.78 14.22
CA ASN A 158 -6.37 -4.77 15.25
C ASN A 158 -6.90 -3.38 14.92
N VAL A 159 -7.53 -3.19 13.76
CA VAL A 159 -8.12 -1.90 13.36
C VAL A 159 -9.20 -1.51 14.37
N SER A 160 -9.13 -0.29 14.91
CA SER A 160 -10.05 0.16 15.97
C SER A 160 -10.89 1.40 15.59
N VAL A 161 -10.77 1.86 14.35
CA VAL A 161 -11.54 2.98 13.79
C VAL A 161 -12.43 2.47 12.65
N PRO A 162 -13.61 3.07 12.42
CA PRO A 162 -14.46 2.72 11.28
C PRO A 162 -13.68 2.73 9.96
N LEU A 163 -13.66 1.59 9.27
CA LEU A 163 -12.92 1.39 8.05
C LEU A 163 -13.83 0.78 6.98
N LEU A 164 -14.03 1.52 5.88
CA LEU A 164 -14.66 1.01 4.67
C LEU A 164 -13.60 0.39 3.77
N CYS A 165 -13.81 -0.87 3.38
CA CYS A 165 -12.94 -1.59 2.47
C CYS A 165 -13.70 -1.92 1.20
N ILE A 166 -13.20 -1.48 0.05
CA ILE A 166 -13.81 -1.75 -1.26
C ILE A 166 -12.81 -2.57 -2.06
N SER A 167 -13.21 -3.74 -2.54
CA SER A 167 -12.39 -4.57 -3.43
C SER A 167 -13.22 -5.07 -4.61
N THR A 168 -12.58 -5.47 -5.70
CA THR A 168 -13.28 -6.06 -6.83
C THR A 168 -12.72 -7.45 -7.15
N LEU A 169 -13.58 -8.37 -7.56
CA LEU A 169 -13.21 -9.77 -7.85
C LEU A 169 -12.45 -9.92 -9.17
N ASP A 170 -12.57 -8.93 -10.04
CA ASP A 170 -11.96 -8.87 -11.37
C ASP A 170 -10.70 -7.99 -11.43
N ASP A 171 -10.21 -7.50 -10.28
CA ASP A 171 -8.95 -6.76 -10.22
C ASP A 171 -7.77 -7.65 -10.72
N PRO A 172 -7.02 -7.22 -11.74
CA PRO A 172 -5.95 -8.01 -12.34
C PRO A 172 -4.67 -8.06 -11.48
N VAL A 173 -4.60 -7.27 -10.40
CA VAL A 173 -3.47 -7.13 -9.48
C VAL A 173 -3.83 -7.66 -8.09
N CYS A 174 -4.94 -7.20 -7.52
CA CYS A 174 -5.38 -7.54 -6.17
C CYS A 174 -6.36 -8.71 -6.22
N THR A 175 -5.90 -9.91 -5.91
CA THR A 175 -6.75 -11.11 -6.05
C THR A 175 -7.71 -11.30 -4.88
N ARG A 176 -8.88 -11.90 -5.17
CA ARG A 176 -9.82 -12.43 -4.15
C ARG A 176 -9.14 -13.31 -3.11
N GLU A 177 -8.11 -14.06 -3.51
CA GLU A 177 -7.35 -14.96 -2.62
C GLU A 177 -6.59 -14.22 -1.51
N ALA A 178 -6.33 -12.92 -1.67
CA ALA A 178 -5.60 -12.12 -0.70
C ALA A 178 -6.52 -11.44 0.32
N ILE A 179 -7.84 -11.40 0.07
CA ILE A 179 -8.80 -10.70 0.92
C ILE A 179 -8.94 -11.43 2.27
N PRO A 180 -8.81 -10.72 3.42
CA PRO A 180 -8.90 -11.31 4.74
C PRO A 180 -10.36 -11.47 5.19
N TRP A 181 -11.05 -12.46 4.63
CA TRP A 181 -12.49 -12.67 4.83
C TRP A 181 -12.88 -12.93 6.28
N ASP A 182 -12.04 -13.64 7.03
CA ASP A 182 -12.35 -14.13 8.37
C ASP A 182 -11.70 -13.26 9.47
N GLU A 183 -10.72 -12.43 9.11
CA GLU A 183 -9.96 -11.59 10.03
C GLU A 183 -10.56 -10.19 10.22
N CYS A 184 -11.55 -9.81 9.41
CA CYS A 184 -12.27 -8.54 9.57
C CYS A 184 -13.01 -8.49 10.91
N ASN A 185 -12.82 -7.38 11.64
CA ASN A 185 -13.46 -7.14 12.93
C ASN A 185 -14.67 -6.19 12.78
N PRO A 186 -15.46 -5.91 13.85
CA PRO A 186 -16.68 -5.10 13.76
C PRO A 186 -16.48 -3.64 13.32
N PHE A 187 -15.26 -3.11 13.32
CA PHE A 187 -14.98 -1.76 12.80
C PHE A 187 -14.85 -1.72 11.27
N ILE A 188 -14.84 -2.89 10.62
CA ILE A 188 -14.56 -3.02 9.20
C ILE A 188 -15.83 -3.40 8.44
N LEU A 189 -16.17 -2.56 7.47
CA LEU A 189 -17.15 -2.88 6.45
C LEU A 189 -16.42 -3.26 5.17
N LEU A 190 -16.46 -4.53 4.78
CA LEU A 190 -15.84 -5.05 3.57
C LEU A 190 -16.89 -5.25 2.46
N GLU A 191 -16.82 -4.41 1.44
CA GLU A 191 -17.61 -4.50 0.22
C GLU A 191 -16.76 -5.09 -0.91
N VAL A 192 -17.28 -6.14 -1.55
CA VAL A 192 -16.59 -6.81 -2.65
C VAL A 192 -17.52 -6.99 -3.84
N GLU A 193 -17.20 -6.31 -4.94
CA GLU A 193 -18.04 -6.26 -6.14
C GLU A 193 -17.39 -6.99 -7.33
N ASN A 194 -18.18 -7.24 -8.37
CA ASN A 194 -17.71 -7.72 -9.66
C ASN A 194 -18.05 -6.67 -10.73
N LEU A 195 -17.08 -5.84 -11.13
CA LEU A 195 -17.34 -4.68 -11.99
C LEU A 195 -17.90 -5.08 -13.37
N HIS A 196 -17.56 -6.28 -13.84
CA HIS A 196 -18.10 -6.81 -15.09
C HIS A 196 -19.52 -7.40 -15.01
N GLN A 197 -20.10 -7.59 -13.81
CA GLN A 197 -21.45 -8.14 -13.63
C GLN A 197 -22.43 -7.16 -12.99
N GLU A 198 -21.95 -6.20 -12.21
CA GLU A 198 -22.79 -5.24 -11.50
C GLU A 198 -22.27 -3.83 -11.76
N ALA A 199 -23.00 -3.06 -12.58
CA ALA A 199 -22.80 -1.62 -12.68
C ALA A 199 -23.43 -0.95 -11.45
N ILE A 200 -22.81 -1.12 -10.29
CA ILE A 200 -23.17 -0.35 -9.10
C ILE A 200 -22.20 0.83 -9.03
N GLY A 201 -22.75 2.02 -9.21
CA GLY A 201 -22.00 3.25 -8.97
C GLY A 201 -21.78 3.37 -7.46
N VAL A 202 -20.57 3.06 -6.99
CA VAL A 202 -20.13 3.51 -5.67
C VAL A 202 -20.05 5.04 -5.72
N ILE A 203 -21.12 5.69 -5.30
CA ILE A 203 -21.12 7.14 -5.08
C ILE A 203 -20.35 7.38 -3.78
N ILE A 204 -19.08 7.73 -3.90
CA ILE A 204 -18.34 8.34 -2.78
C ILE A 204 -18.93 9.73 -2.57
N LEU A 205 -19.93 9.84 -1.69
CA LEU A 205 -20.42 11.14 -1.21
C LEU A 205 -19.35 11.73 -0.29
N ILE A 206 -18.50 12.58 -0.84
CA ILE A 206 -17.73 13.54 -0.05
C ILE A 206 -18.71 14.68 0.26
N THR A 207 -19.23 14.72 1.49
CA THR A 207 -20.00 15.88 1.99
C THR A 207 -19.09 17.05 2.31
#